data_AF-A0A4P5Z089-F1
#
_entry.id   AF-A0A4P5Z089-F1
#
_cell.length_a   1.000
_cell.length_b   1.000
_cell.length_c   1.000
_cell.angle_alpha   90.00
_cell.angle_beta   90.00
_cell.angle_gamma   90.00
#
_symmetry.space_group_name_H-M   'P 1'
#
loop_
_entity.id
_entity.type
_entity.pdbx_description
1 polymer ?
#
loop_
_entity_poly.entity_id
_entity_poly.type
_entity_poly.pdbx_seq_one_letter_code
_entity_poly.pdbx_strand_id
1 'polypeptide(L)'
;MRSLRLLVCLLTSAILACAQSAEALAGKRIVVLGDSITQGGTYVSFMDYFLQKARPQLRFEVYPLGLSSETLSGLSEAGHAGGKFPRPSLFERLGRTLEKMKPEVVFACYGINDGIYQPLDEARFKAFKDGVTKLLDQCQAAGVRQVYLVTPPIFDATTKPGEFNYDAVMTAYAAWEMQLKRPGLTVIDLHTVMRKARDARTEVFSRDRIHPGDDGHLLMARTILAGAGVTTPDVTAKESMADPLFKAVDQLRKFRAGKWLAYIGYSREKVVAPTPLGDAEEQVAKLQAKVDELRRAK
;
A
#
# COMPACT_ATOMS: atom_id res chain seq x y z
N MET A 1 32.12 12.17 39.66
CA MET A 1 30.66 11.99 39.48
C MET A 1 30.12 12.92 38.37
N ARG A 2 30.40 12.67 37.09
CA ARG A 2 29.85 13.51 35.98
C ARG A 2 29.51 12.75 34.69
N SER A 3 29.46 11.41 34.71
CA SER A 3 29.34 10.62 33.47
C SER A 3 28.04 9.82 33.33
N LEU A 4 27.06 9.96 34.24
CA LEU A 4 25.83 9.16 34.22
C LEU A 4 24.58 9.92 33.73
N ARG A 5 24.69 11.18 33.28
CA ARG A 5 23.54 11.99 32.83
C ARG A 5 23.33 12.03 31.32
N LEU A 6 24.26 11.53 30.50
CA LEU A 6 24.13 11.58 29.04
C LEU A 6 23.45 10.35 28.41
N LEU A 7 23.35 9.23 29.13
CA LEU A 7 22.77 7.99 28.58
C LEU A 7 21.24 7.93 28.71
N VAL A 8 20.64 8.72 29.60
CA VAL A 8 19.17 8.72 29.84
C VAL A 8 18.41 9.61 28.82
N CYS A 9 19.06 10.61 28.22
CA CYS A 9 18.42 11.49 27.24
C CYS A 9 18.30 10.88 25.83
N LEU A 10 19.21 9.96 25.45
CA LEU A 10 19.15 9.29 24.14
C LEU A 10 18.09 8.19 24.08
N LEU A 11 17.88 7.46 25.18
CA LEU A 11 16.84 6.43 25.28
C LEU A 11 15.41 7.01 25.36
N THR A 12 15.23 8.19 25.96
CA THR A 12 13.92 8.87 26.01
C THR A 12 13.52 9.47 24.65
N SER A 13 14.48 9.92 23.85
CA SER A 13 14.23 10.51 22.53
C SER A 13 13.76 9.48 21.49
N ALA A 14 14.30 8.26 21.53
CA ALA A 14 13.90 7.19 20.59
C ALA A 14 12.51 6.61 20.92
N ILE A 15 12.15 6.53 22.21
CA ILE A 15 10.81 6.07 22.63
C ILE A 15 9.75 7.13 22.29
N LEU A 16 10.05 8.42 22.43
CA LEU A 16 9.13 9.51 22.03
C LEU A 16 8.85 9.51 20.52
N ALA A 17 9.86 9.27 19.68
CA ALA A 17 9.69 9.25 18.23
C ALA A 17 8.79 8.08 17.73
N CYS A 18 8.86 6.92 18.38
CA CYS A 18 8.02 5.76 18.06
C CYS A 18 6.58 5.89 18.59
N ALA A 19 6.37 6.64 19.67
CA ALA A 19 5.05 6.96 20.23
C ALA A 19 4.37 8.18 19.58
N GLN A 20 4.97 8.76 18.54
CA GLN A 20 4.41 9.89 17.79
C GLN A 20 3.82 9.48 16.43
N SER A 21 4.16 8.29 15.93
CA SER A 21 3.95 7.88 14.53
C SER A 21 2.71 7.00 14.31
N ALA A 22 2.49 5.97 15.13
CA ALA A 22 1.26 5.17 15.07
C ALA A 22 0.04 6.03 15.50
N GLU A 23 0.25 6.89 16.48
CA GLU A 23 -0.68 7.90 16.96
C GLU A 23 -1.08 8.87 15.83
N ALA A 24 -0.17 9.16 14.88
CA ALA A 24 -0.48 9.96 13.71
C ALA A 24 -1.36 9.24 12.68
N LEU A 25 -1.55 7.92 12.78
CA LEU A 25 -2.47 7.14 11.94
C LEU A 25 -3.78 6.80 12.68
N ALA A 26 -3.76 6.80 14.00
CA ALA A 26 -4.90 6.46 14.84
C ALA A 26 -6.07 7.45 14.70
N GLY A 27 -7.29 6.92 14.74
CA GLY A 27 -8.53 7.69 14.63
C GLY A 27 -8.79 8.27 13.23
N LYS A 28 -7.85 8.08 12.29
CA LYS A 28 -7.95 8.57 10.92
C LYS A 28 -8.49 7.49 10.01
N ARG A 29 -9.19 7.93 8.97
CA ARG A 29 -9.54 7.08 7.84
C ARG A 29 -8.34 6.95 6.91
N ILE A 30 -7.80 5.74 6.83
CA ILE A 30 -6.62 5.40 6.04
C ILE A 30 -7.10 4.69 4.77
N VAL A 31 -6.92 5.30 3.62
CA VAL A 31 -7.21 4.69 2.32
C VAL A 31 -5.91 4.14 1.71
N VAL A 32 -5.93 2.89 1.25
CA VAL A 32 -4.79 2.26 0.56
C VAL A 32 -5.17 2.05 -0.90
N LEU A 33 -4.53 2.80 -1.80
CA LEU A 33 -4.71 2.75 -3.24
C LEU A 33 -3.60 1.93 -3.89
N GLY A 34 -3.96 1.19 -4.93
CA GLY A 34 -3.00 0.44 -5.73
C GLY A 34 -3.69 -0.47 -6.73
N ASP A 35 -2.90 -1.35 -7.32
CA ASP A 35 -3.34 -2.27 -8.38
C ASP A 35 -3.77 -3.65 -7.84
N SER A 36 -3.49 -4.72 -8.59
CA SER A 36 -3.78 -6.11 -8.23
C SER A 36 -3.10 -6.56 -6.95
N ILE A 37 -1.89 -6.06 -6.65
CA ILE A 37 -1.15 -6.41 -5.43
C ILE A 37 -1.90 -5.85 -4.21
N THR A 38 -2.46 -4.65 -4.34
CA THR A 38 -3.30 -4.03 -3.30
C THR A 38 -4.70 -4.65 -3.24
N GLN A 39 -5.26 -5.06 -4.38
CA GLN A 39 -6.55 -5.76 -4.43
C GLN A 39 -6.47 -7.13 -3.72
N GLY A 40 -5.40 -7.89 -3.94
CA GLY A 40 -5.10 -9.10 -3.17
C GLY A 40 -4.89 -8.79 -1.68
N GLY A 41 -4.08 -7.77 -1.41
CA GLY A 41 -4.10 -6.99 -0.18
C GLY A 41 -3.53 -7.66 1.06
N THR A 42 -2.79 -8.77 0.95
CA THR A 42 -2.19 -9.45 2.11
C THR A 42 -1.21 -8.53 2.86
N TYR A 43 -0.45 -7.68 2.18
CA TYR A 43 0.39 -6.67 2.86
C TYR A 43 -0.45 -5.67 3.66
N VAL A 44 -1.65 -5.32 3.20
CA VAL A 44 -2.57 -4.45 3.94
C VAL A 44 -3.07 -5.14 5.21
N SER A 45 -3.32 -6.46 5.15
CA SER A 45 -3.64 -7.26 6.36
C SER A 45 -2.50 -7.24 7.36
N PHE A 46 -1.23 -7.40 6.91
CA PHE A 46 -0.07 -7.27 7.80
C PHE A 46 0.06 -5.87 8.38
N MET A 47 -0.14 -4.83 7.58
CA MET A 47 -0.10 -3.44 8.06
C MET A 47 -1.11 -3.20 9.19
N ASP A 48 -2.38 -3.52 8.95
CA ASP A 48 -3.44 -3.36 9.96
C ASP A 48 -3.16 -4.25 11.18
N TYR A 49 -2.78 -5.52 10.99
CA TYR A 49 -2.41 -6.42 12.09
C TYR A 49 -1.32 -5.83 12.99
N PHE A 50 -0.24 -5.30 12.42
CA PHE A 50 0.84 -4.70 13.21
C PHE A 50 0.43 -3.39 13.88
N LEU A 51 -0.39 -2.55 13.25
CA LEU A 51 -0.95 -1.35 13.88
C LEU A 51 -1.80 -1.71 15.10
N GLN A 52 -2.74 -2.64 14.94
CA GLN A 52 -3.62 -3.10 16.02
C GLN A 52 -2.83 -3.71 17.18
N LYS A 53 -1.76 -4.45 16.88
CA LYS A 53 -0.90 -5.11 17.87
C LYS A 53 0.06 -4.14 18.57
N ALA A 54 0.59 -3.15 17.86
CA ALA A 54 1.54 -2.19 18.43
C ALA A 54 0.88 -1.20 19.40
N ARG A 55 -0.41 -0.90 19.19
CA ARG A 55 -1.20 0.05 19.99
C ARG A 55 -2.64 -0.45 20.20
N PRO A 56 -2.87 -1.47 21.04
CA PRO A 56 -4.20 -2.07 21.25
C PRO A 56 -5.26 -1.11 21.83
N GLN A 57 -4.83 0.03 22.37
CA GLN A 57 -5.68 1.11 22.86
C GLN A 57 -6.14 2.09 21.77
N LEU A 58 -5.45 2.16 20.63
CA LEU A 58 -5.73 3.12 19.55
C LEU A 58 -6.59 2.48 18.46
N ARG A 59 -7.50 3.24 17.85
CA ARG A 59 -8.33 2.72 16.75
C ARG A 59 -7.69 3.02 15.40
N PHE A 60 -7.61 2.03 14.52
CA PHE A 60 -7.13 2.17 13.14
C PHE A 60 -8.21 1.78 12.15
N GLU A 61 -8.44 2.61 11.13
CA GLU A 61 -9.47 2.38 10.12
C GLU A 61 -8.85 2.30 8.72
N VAL A 62 -8.42 1.09 8.35
CA VAL A 62 -7.78 0.82 7.06
C VAL A 62 -8.83 0.37 6.03
N TYR A 63 -8.84 1.04 4.88
CA TYR A 63 -9.71 0.77 3.74
C TYR A 63 -8.87 0.43 2.49
N PRO A 64 -8.73 -0.88 2.16
CA PRO A 64 -8.03 -1.34 0.95
C PRO A 64 -8.88 -1.09 -0.30
N LEU A 65 -8.47 -0.14 -1.12
CA LEU A 65 -9.17 0.24 -2.35
C LEU A 65 -8.27 0.01 -3.56
N GLY A 66 -7.75 -1.21 -3.69
CA GLY A 66 -6.98 -1.65 -4.86
C GLY A 66 -7.86 -2.20 -5.98
N LEU A 67 -7.44 -1.99 -7.23
CA LEU A 67 -8.13 -2.50 -8.41
C LEU A 67 -7.14 -3.17 -9.37
N SER A 68 -7.32 -4.45 -9.70
CA SER A 68 -6.42 -5.15 -10.62
C SER A 68 -6.25 -4.45 -11.97
N SER A 69 -5.02 -4.54 -12.49
CA SER A 69 -4.56 -3.91 -13.74
C SER A 69 -4.50 -2.38 -13.74
N GLU A 70 -4.86 -1.71 -12.65
CA GLU A 70 -4.96 -0.25 -12.58
C GLU A 70 -3.62 0.46 -12.76
N THR A 71 -3.64 1.59 -13.45
CA THR A 71 -2.50 2.46 -13.74
C THR A 71 -2.75 3.89 -13.28
N LEU A 72 -1.67 4.62 -13.05
CA LEU A 72 -1.63 6.08 -13.04
C LEU A 72 -1.31 6.64 -14.43
N SER A 73 -0.54 5.93 -15.26
CA SER A 73 -0.20 6.40 -16.62
C SER A 73 -1.41 6.50 -17.54
N GLY A 74 -2.48 5.74 -17.26
CA GLY A 74 -3.65 5.62 -18.14
C GLY A 74 -3.37 4.88 -19.44
N LEU A 75 -2.17 4.28 -19.57
CA LEU A 75 -1.76 3.54 -20.75
C LEU A 75 -2.20 2.08 -20.67
N SER A 76 -2.34 1.47 -21.85
CA SER A 76 -2.61 0.04 -22.00
C SER A 76 -1.82 -0.49 -23.20
N GLU A 77 -1.17 -1.64 -23.04
CA GLU A 77 -0.59 -2.37 -24.16
C GLU A 77 -1.68 -2.94 -25.08
N ALA A 78 -1.31 -3.15 -26.34
CA ALA A 78 -2.14 -3.86 -27.29
C ALA A 78 -2.39 -5.29 -26.81
N GLY A 79 -3.65 -5.75 -26.87
CA GLY A 79 -4.02 -7.11 -26.48
C GLY A 79 -4.12 -7.34 -24.97
N HIS A 80 -4.09 -6.30 -24.13
CA HIS A 80 -4.35 -6.44 -22.69
C HIS A 80 -5.61 -7.28 -22.42
N ALA A 81 -5.51 -8.22 -21.47
CA ALA A 81 -6.57 -9.17 -21.15
C ALA A 81 -7.14 -9.94 -22.37
N GLY A 82 -6.29 -10.26 -23.35
CA GLY A 82 -6.70 -10.91 -24.60
C GLY A 82 -7.55 -10.00 -25.50
N GLY A 83 -7.37 -8.68 -25.39
CA GLY A 83 -8.15 -7.68 -26.14
C GLY A 83 -9.53 -7.39 -25.56
N LYS A 84 -9.90 -7.95 -24.40
CA LYS A 84 -11.24 -7.78 -23.81
C LYS A 84 -11.51 -6.37 -23.30
N PHE A 85 -10.50 -5.72 -22.71
CA PHE A 85 -10.62 -4.36 -22.17
C PHE A 85 -9.22 -3.75 -22.00
N PRO A 86 -9.07 -2.41 -22.07
CA PRO A 86 -7.80 -1.74 -21.76
C PRO A 86 -7.55 -1.72 -20.25
N ARG A 87 -6.30 -1.47 -19.83
CA ARG A 87 -6.00 -1.26 -18.40
C ARG A 87 -6.88 -0.16 -17.79
N PRO A 88 -7.46 -0.36 -16.59
CA PRO A 88 -8.16 0.71 -15.91
C PRO A 88 -7.18 1.79 -15.43
N SER A 89 -7.70 3.00 -15.23
CA SER A 89 -6.94 4.11 -14.66
C SER A 89 -7.57 4.53 -13.35
N LEU A 90 -6.74 4.79 -12.33
CA LEU A 90 -7.21 5.28 -11.03
C LEU A 90 -8.08 6.54 -11.18
N PHE A 91 -7.77 7.40 -12.16
CA PHE A 91 -8.48 8.67 -12.36
C PHE A 91 -9.93 8.50 -12.81
N GLU A 92 -10.34 7.30 -13.22
CA GLU A 92 -11.75 6.99 -13.47
C GLU A 92 -12.56 7.04 -12.16
N ARG A 93 -11.97 6.65 -11.02
CA ARG A 93 -12.66 6.52 -9.73
C ARG A 93 -12.11 7.39 -8.60
N LEU A 94 -10.97 8.06 -8.78
CA LEU A 94 -10.29 8.78 -7.69
C LEU A 94 -11.17 9.88 -7.08
N GLY A 95 -11.84 10.69 -7.91
CA GLY A 95 -12.72 11.76 -7.42
C GLY A 95 -13.83 11.21 -6.49
N ARG A 96 -14.55 10.17 -6.94
CA ARG A 96 -15.57 9.50 -6.12
C ARG A 96 -14.98 8.87 -4.87
N THR A 97 -13.78 8.30 -4.98
CA THR A 97 -13.06 7.71 -3.84
C THR A 97 -12.80 8.78 -2.78
N LEU A 98 -12.22 9.92 -3.16
CA LEU A 98 -11.90 11.01 -2.24
C LEU A 98 -13.16 11.66 -1.64
N GLU A 99 -14.21 11.87 -2.44
CA GLU A 99 -15.47 12.44 -1.99
C GLU A 99 -16.20 11.56 -0.97
N LYS A 100 -16.31 10.25 -1.27
CA LYS A 100 -17.03 9.29 -0.44
C LYS A 100 -16.24 8.89 0.80
N MET A 101 -14.93 8.73 0.65
CA MET A 101 -14.08 8.31 1.76
C MET A 101 -13.66 9.49 2.62
N LYS A 102 -13.43 10.68 2.08
CA LYS A 102 -12.85 11.81 2.83
C LYS A 102 -11.64 11.38 3.68
N PRO A 103 -10.64 10.72 3.09
CA PRO A 103 -9.53 10.18 3.86
C PRO A 103 -8.64 11.30 4.39
N GLU A 104 -8.09 11.13 5.58
CA GLU A 104 -7.05 12.02 6.09
C GLU A 104 -5.65 11.52 5.72
N VAL A 105 -5.52 10.21 5.49
CA VAL A 105 -4.27 9.55 5.12
C VAL A 105 -4.51 8.66 3.89
N VAL A 106 -3.64 8.79 2.89
CA VAL A 106 -3.61 7.91 1.71
C VAL A 106 -2.26 7.21 1.62
N PHE A 107 -2.26 5.89 1.50
CA PHE A 107 -1.11 5.14 0.98
C PHE A 107 -1.38 4.83 -0.49
N ALA A 108 -0.42 5.06 -1.38
CA ALA A 108 -0.57 4.75 -2.80
C ALA A 108 0.66 3.98 -3.31
N CYS A 109 0.42 2.83 -3.93
CA CYS A 109 1.47 1.98 -4.50
C CYS A 109 1.08 1.59 -5.93
N TYR A 110 1.78 2.16 -6.92
CA TYR A 110 1.53 1.98 -8.35
C TYR A 110 2.87 1.88 -9.10
N GLY A 111 2.83 1.54 -10.38
CA GLY A 111 3.99 1.53 -11.27
C GLY A 111 4.16 0.25 -12.06
N ILE A 112 3.86 -0.93 -11.48
CA ILE A 112 4.14 -2.22 -12.14
C ILE A 112 3.38 -2.37 -13.47
N ASN A 113 2.18 -1.81 -13.56
CA ASN A 113 1.35 -1.82 -14.76
C ASN A 113 1.63 -0.63 -15.70
N ASP A 114 2.22 0.44 -15.19
CA ASP A 114 2.27 1.76 -15.82
C ASP A 114 3.23 1.84 -17.00
N GLY A 115 4.31 1.05 -16.95
CA GLY A 115 5.26 0.86 -18.05
C GLY A 115 4.78 -0.14 -19.10
N ILE A 116 3.58 -0.73 -18.91
CA ILE A 116 2.92 -1.69 -19.82
C ILE A 116 3.83 -2.83 -20.28
N TYR A 117 4.77 -3.25 -19.43
CA TYR A 117 5.72 -4.33 -19.66
C TYR A 117 6.63 -4.11 -20.89
N GLN A 118 6.92 -2.84 -21.20
CA GLN A 118 7.79 -2.41 -22.30
C GLN A 118 9.08 -1.78 -21.76
N PRO A 119 10.15 -1.69 -22.58
CA PRO A 119 11.37 -0.97 -22.22
C PRO A 119 11.10 0.46 -21.74
N LEU A 120 12.00 0.99 -20.91
CA LEU A 120 11.93 2.38 -20.47
C LEU A 120 11.88 3.31 -21.68
N ASP A 121 10.95 4.24 -21.66
CA ASP A 121 10.66 5.16 -22.73
C ASP A 121 10.18 6.47 -22.13
N GLU A 122 10.60 7.57 -22.74
CA GLU A 122 10.36 8.90 -22.20
C GLU A 122 8.87 9.25 -22.16
N ALA A 123 8.10 8.87 -23.19
CA ALA A 123 6.67 9.16 -23.25
C ALA A 123 5.89 8.36 -22.20
N ARG A 124 6.18 7.05 -22.07
CA ARG A 124 5.58 6.21 -21.02
C ARG A 124 5.96 6.69 -19.62
N PHE A 125 7.23 7.02 -19.42
CA PHE A 125 7.69 7.54 -18.14
C PHE A 125 7.03 8.88 -17.82
N LYS A 126 6.92 9.79 -18.79
CA LYS A 126 6.20 11.05 -18.61
C LYS A 126 4.75 10.82 -18.21
N ALA A 127 4.04 9.90 -18.87
CA ALA A 127 2.65 9.56 -18.52
C ALA A 127 2.53 9.08 -17.06
N PHE A 128 3.45 8.24 -16.60
CA PHE A 128 3.52 7.83 -15.19
C PHE A 128 3.77 9.03 -14.25
N LYS A 129 4.73 9.90 -14.57
CA LYS A 129 5.04 11.10 -13.76
C LYS A 129 3.86 12.06 -13.66
N ASP A 130 3.16 12.29 -14.77
CA ASP A 130 1.96 13.11 -14.83
C ASP A 130 0.85 12.48 -13.99
N GLY A 131 0.69 11.15 -14.05
CA GLY A 131 -0.24 10.39 -13.22
C GLY A 131 0.05 10.55 -11.72
N VAL A 132 1.28 10.29 -11.27
CA VAL A 132 1.68 10.49 -9.87
C VAL A 132 1.41 11.94 -9.43
N THR A 133 1.75 12.92 -10.26
CA THR A 133 1.46 14.33 -9.96
C THR A 133 -0.03 14.59 -9.80
N LYS A 134 -0.86 14.10 -10.73
CA LYS A 134 -2.32 14.25 -10.69
C LYS A 134 -2.95 13.57 -9.46
N LEU A 135 -2.45 12.41 -9.05
CA LEU A 135 -2.88 11.75 -7.80
C LEU A 135 -2.61 12.65 -6.60
N LEU A 136 -1.39 13.18 -6.47
CA LEU A 136 -1.00 14.04 -5.36
C LEU A 136 -1.82 15.34 -5.34
N ASP A 137 -2.03 15.96 -6.50
CA ASP A 137 -2.81 17.19 -6.62
C ASP A 137 -4.29 16.96 -6.22
N GLN A 138 -4.90 15.87 -6.66
CA GLN A 138 -6.28 15.53 -6.28
C GLN A 138 -6.41 15.19 -4.79
N CYS A 139 -5.45 14.47 -4.21
CA CYS A 139 -5.40 14.23 -2.76
C CYS A 139 -5.30 15.55 -1.98
N GLN A 140 -4.39 16.45 -2.36
CA GLN A 140 -4.24 17.75 -1.72
C GLN A 140 -5.51 18.60 -1.83
N ALA A 141 -6.11 18.66 -3.03
CA ALA A 141 -7.36 19.39 -3.26
C ALA A 141 -8.54 18.84 -2.45
N ALA A 142 -8.56 17.53 -2.20
CA ALA A 142 -9.57 16.87 -1.35
C ALA A 142 -9.29 17.01 0.16
N GLY A 143 -8.21 17.68 0.56
CA GLY A 143 -7.86 17.89 1.97
C GLY A 143 -7.16 16.70 2.65
N VAL A 144 -6.62 15.75 1.87
CA VAL A 144 -5.78 14.67 2.42
C VAL A 144 -4.55 15.29 3.07
N ARG A 145 -4.35 15.04 4.37
CA ARG A 145 -3.28 15.68 5.15
C ARG A 145 -1.93 14.99 4.95
N GLN A 146 -1.94 13.68 4.73
CA GLN A 146 -0.74 12.89 4.54
C GLN A 146 -0.93 11.89 3.41
N VAL A 147 -0.04 11.94 2.43
CA VAL A 147 0.12 10.91 1.40
C VAL A 147 1.44 10.18 1.64
N TYR A 148 1.37 8.86 1.75
CA TYR A 148 2.50 7.96 1.69
C TYR A 148 2.56 7.36 0.28
N LEU A 149 3.41 7.92 -0.57
CA LEU A 149 3.68 7.35 -1.89
C LEU A 149 4.70 6.22 -1.73
N VAL A 150 4.28 5.01 -2.01
CA VAL A 150 5.11 3.81 -1.89
C VAL A 150 5.61 3.47 -3.28
N THR A 151 6.93 3.42 -3.47
CA THR A 151 7.52 3.13 -4.77
C THR A 151 7.10 1.75 -5.28
N PRO A 152 7.04 1.53 -6.61
CA PRO A 152 6.62 0.25 -7.18
C PRO A 152 7.42 -0.94 -6.60
N PRO A 153 6.79 -2.09 -6.34
CA PRO A 153 7.51 -3.30 -5.98
C PRO A 153 8.39 -3.75 -7.16
N ILE A 154 9.32 -4.67 -6.89
CA ILE A 154 10.17 -5.23 -7.94
C ILE A 154 9.36 -6.04 -8.95
N PHE A 155 9.81 -6.05 -10.21
CA PHE A 155 9.48 -7.11 -11.14
C PHE A 155 10.45 -8.28 -10.90
N ASP A 156 9.96 -9.32 -10.23
CA ASP A 156 10.78 -10.37 -9.66
C ASP A 156 11.21 -11.43 -10.69
N ALA A 157 11.99 -10.97 -11.66
CA ALA A 157 12.59 -11.80 -12.69
C ALA A 157 14.11 -11.84 -12.51
N THR A 158 14.68 -13.04 -12.63
CA THR A 158 16.11 -13.20 -12.91
C THR A 158 16.31 -13.00 -14.42
N THR A 159 17.06 -11.97 -14.80
CA THR A 159 17.34 -11.67 -16.21
C THR A 159 18.81 -11.93 -16.52
N LYS A 160 19.09 -12.51 -17.68
CA LYS A 160 20.47 -12.72 -18.14
C LYS A 160 21.01 -11.47 -18.83
N PRO A 161 22.34 -11.29 -18.92
CA PRO A 161 22.93 -10.23 -19.73
C PRO A 161 22.37 -10.24 -21.17
N GLY A 162 21.87 -9.09 -21.63
CA GLY A 162 21.28 -8.93 -22.96
C GLY A 162 19.77 -9.23 -23.03
N GLU A 163 19.15 -9.76 -21.99
CA GLU A 163 17.69 -9.92 -21.92
C GLU A 163 17.03 -8.63 -21.41
N PHE A 164 15.82 -8.37 -21.89
CA PHE A 164 15.03 -7.25 -21.39
C PHE A 164 14.66 -7.45 -19.91
N ASN A 165 15.05 -6.48 -19.08
CA ASN A 165 14.71 -6.43 -17.67
C ASN A 165 13.68 -5.33 -17.38
N TYR A 166 12.43 -5.71 -17.16
CA TYR A 166 11.39 -4.77 -16.79
C TYR A 166 11.60 -4.18 -15.38
N ASP A 167 12.34 -4.85 -14.49
CA ASP A 167 12.67 -4.31 -13.16
C ASP A 167 13.48 -3.02 -13.27
N ALA A 168 14.28 -2.84 -14.34
CA ALA A 168 14.99 -1.60 -14.59
C ALA A 168 14.05 -0.40 -14.83
N VAL A 169 12.83 -0.64 -15.37
CA VAL A 169 11.79 0.38 -15.47
C VAL A 169 11.27 0.74 -14.08
N MET A 170 11.04 -0.27 -13.22
CA MET A 170 10.60 -0.05 -11.84
C MET A 170 11.66 0.71 -11.02
N THR A 171 12.95 0.38 -11.21
CA THR A 171 14.07 1.13 -10.62
C THR A 171 14.06 2.59 -11.04
N ALA A 172 13.87 2.88 -12.34
CA ALA A 172 13.81 4.24 -12.84
C ALA A 172 12.60 5.03 -12.28
N TYR A 173 11.45 4.37 -12.17
CA TYR A 173 10.22 4.97 -11.63
C TYR A 173 10.39 5.29 -10.14
N ALA A 174 10.86 4.32 -9.35
CA ALA A 174 11.13 4.50 -7.92
C ALA A 174 12.18 5.59 -7.67
N ALA A 175 13.27 5.61 -8.43
CA ALA A 175 14.32 6.62 -8.31
C ALA A 175 13.79 8.04 -8.53
N TRP A 176 12.86 8.22 -9.46
CA TRP A 176 12.22 9.52 -9.68
C TRP A 176 11.22 9.87 -8.57
N GLU A 177 10.38 8.93 -8.14
CA GLU A 177 9.42 9.20 -7.05
C GLU A 177 10.14 9.63 -5.77
N MET A 178 11.30 9.03 -5.46
CA MET A 178 12.11 9.39 -4.29
C MET A 178 12.64 10.84 -4.30
N GLN A 179 12.69 11.48 -5.48
CA GLN A 179 13.07 12.89 -5.61
C GLN A 179 11.92 13.85 -5.27
N LEU A 180 10.67 13.37 -5.22
CA LEU A 180 9.52 14.20 -4.97
C LEU A 180 9.54 14.78 -3.55
N LYS A 181 9.25 16.08 -3.46
CA LYS A 181 9.06 16.83 -2.21
C LYS A 181 7.81 17.68 -2.35
N ARG A 182 6.82 17.44 -1.48
CA ARG A 182 5.59 18.24 -1.37
C ARG A 182 5.16 18.31 0.09
N PRO A 183 4.43 19.36 0.51
CA PRO A 183 3.79 19.37 1.81
C PRO A 183 2.87 18.16 1.98
N GLY A 184 2.95 17.48 3.14
CA GLY A 184 2.13 16.31 3.42
C GLY A 184 2.47 15.06 2.59
N LEU A 185 3.61 15.03 1.88
CA LEU A 185 4.08 13.85 1.15
C LEU A 185 5.26 13.19 1.86
N THR A 186 5.15 11.89 2.09
CA THR A 186 6.26 11.00 2.43
C THR A 186 6.40 9.96 1.33
N VAL A 187 7.60 9.82 0.77
CA VAL A 187 7.89 8.75 -0.21
C VAL A 187 8.62 7.62 0.51
N ILE A 188 8.12 6.40 0.34
CA ILE A 188 8.64 5.17 0.96
C ILE A 188 9.30 4.32 -0.11
N ASP A 189 10.61 4.11 0.01
CA ASP A 189 11.43 3.32 -0.93
C ASP A 189 11.25 1.81 -0.71
N LEU A 190 10.09 1.30 -1.13
CA LEU A 190 9.81 -0.13 -1.14
C LEU A 190 10.68 -0.87 -2.16
N HIS A 191 10.94 -0.25 -3.33
CA HIS A 191 11.61 -0.89 -4.45
C HIS A 191 13.02 -1.34 -4.05
N THR A 192 13.83 -0.40 -3.53
CA THR A 192 15.21 -0.69 -3.12
C THR A 192 15.26 -1.75 -2.02
N VAL A 193 14.33 -1.70 -1.06
CA VAL A 193 14.27 -2.68 0.04
C VAL A 193 13.93 -4.07 -0.48
N MET A 194 12.91 -4.19 -1.34
CA MET A 194 12.53 -5.47 -1.94
C MET A 194 13.64 -6.02 -2.85
N ARG A 195 14.28 -5.16 -3.66
CA ARG A 195 15.40 -5.56 -4.53
C ARG A 195 16.56 -6.12 -3.73
N LYS A 196 17.01 -5.40 -2.70
CA LYS A 196 18.07 -5.85 -1.79
C LYS A 196 17.73 -7.17 -1.11
N ALA A 197 16.50 -7.30 -0.62
CA ALA A 197 16.06 -8.54 0.02
C ALA A 197 16.00 -9.71 -0.97
N ARG A 198 15.60 -9.46 -2.22
CA ARG A 198 15.55 -10.47 -3.28
C ARG A 198 16.94 -10.92 -3.70
N ASP A 199 17.90 -10.01 -3.80
CA ASP A 199 19.30 -10.32 -4.16
C ASP A 199 20.00 -11.17 -3.08
N ALA A 200 19.57 -11.02 -1.83
CA ALA A 200 20.07 -11.80 -0.69
C ALA A 200 19.41 -13.19 -0.53
N ARG A 201 18.53 -13.61 -1.46
CA ARG A 201 17.86 -14.93 -1.41
C ARG A 201 17.82 -15.62 -2.76
N THR A 202 17.65 -16.94 -2.77
CA THR A 202 17.46 -17.71 -4.00
C THR A 202 16.02 -17.67 -4.46
N GLU A 203 15.09 -17.88 -3.54
CA GLU A 203 13.65 -17.94 -3.80
C GLU A 203 13.08 -16.58 -4.21
N VAL A 204 12.21 -16.58 -5.23
CA VAL A 204 11.43 -15.40 -5.63
C VAL A 204 10.36 -15.07 -4.60
N PHE A 205 10.11 -13.79 -4.39
CA PHE A 205 8.89 -13.31 -3.76
C PHE A 205 7.68 -13.59 -4.65
N SER A 206 7.79 -13.41 -5.97
CA SER A 206 6.67 -13.52 -6.91
C SER A 206 6.93 -14.58 -7.98
N ARG A 207 6.18 -15.69 -7.95
CA ARG A 207 6.34 -16.78 -8.95
C ARG A 207 6.00 -16.35 -10.37
N ASP A 208 5.06 -15.43 -10.51
CA ASP A 208 4.68 -14.82 -11.79
C ASP A 208 5.42 -13.50 -12.06
N ARG A 209 6.45 -13.20 -11.25
CA ARG A 209 7.27 -11.98 -11.28
C ARG A 209 6.56 -10.71 -10.82
N ILE A 210 5.25 -10.76 -10.56
CA ILE A 210 4.44 -9.56 -10.25
C ILE A 210 3.87 -9.65 -8.84
N HIS A 211 3.15 -10.73 -8.52
CA HIS A 211 2.36 -10.85 -7.29
C HIS A 211 3.18 -11.56 -6.18
N PRO A 212 3.60 -10.84 -5.12
CA PRO A 212 4.39 -11.45 -4.07
C PRO A 212 3.58 -12.47 -3.28
N GLY A 213 4.24 -13.53 -2.82
CA GLY A 213 3.73 -14.42 -1.78
C GLY A 213 3.79 -13.77 -0.39
N ASP A 214 3.48 -14.57 0.62
CA ASP A 214 3.31 -14.08 2.00
C ASP A 214 4.56 -13.38 2.56
N ASP A 215 5.76 -13.91 2.30
CA ASP A 215 7.03 -13.28 2.71
C ASP A 215 7.25 -11.91 2.06
N GLY A 216 6.90 -11.79 0.78
CA GLY A 216 7.01 -10.52 0.05
C GLY A 216 6.01 -9.50 0.57
N HIS A 217 4.77 -9.93 0.80
CA HIS A 217 3.74 -9.10 1.42
C HIS A 217 4.10 -8.67 2.85
N LEU A 218 4.74 -9.53 3.64
CA LEU A 218 5.26 -9.17 4.96
C LEU A 218 6.35 -8.09 4.85
N LEU A 219 7.32 -8.27 3.95
CA LEU A 219 8.38 -7.28 3.72
C LEU A 219 7.80 -5.93 3.28
N MET A 220 6.82 -5.94 2.38
CA MET A 220 6.11 -4.72 1.97
C MET A 220 5.49 -4.01 3.17
N ALA A 221 4.72 -4.73 3.98
CA ALA A 221 4.04 -4.15 5.14
C ALA A 221 5.02 -3.54 6.16
N ARG A 222 6.12 -4.24 6.45
CA ARG A 222 7.18 -3.73 7.33
C ARG A 222 7.82 -2.46 6.81
N THR A 223 8.14 -2.45 5.51
CA THR A 223 8.77 -1.29 4.87
C THR A 223 7.86 -0.08 4.87
N ILE A 224 6.57 -0.28 4.55
CA ILE A 224 5.55 0.77 4.56
C ILE A 224 5.35 1.32 5.98
N LEU A 225 5.20 0.44 6.97
CA LEU A 225 5.02 0.87 8.36
C LEU A 225 6.27 1.58 8.90
N ALA A 226 7.47 1.10 8.60
CA ALA A 226 8.71 1.77 8.98
C ALA A 226 8.81 3.17 8.36
N GLY A 227 8.43 3.34 7.09
CA GLY A 227 8.34 4.65 6.43
C GLY A 227 7.27 5.57 7.02
N ALA A 228 6.23 5.01 7.64
CA ALA A 228 5.24 5.73 8.44
C ALA A 228 5.66 5.87 9.92
N GLY A 229 6.88 5.49 10.28
CA GLY A 229 7.45 5.60 11.63
C GLY A 229 7.01 4.51 12.62
N VAL A 230 6.31 3.48 12.16
CA VAL A 230 5.79 2.38 13.00
C VAL A 230 6.75 1.19 12.95
N THR A 231 7.27 0.80 14.11
CA THR A 231 8.11 -0.39 14.24
C THR A 231 7.26 -1.66 14.23
N THR A 232 7.69 -2.68 13.50
CA THR A 232 7.06 -4.01 13.50
C THR A 232 7.96 -5.03 14.20
N PRO A 233 7.40 -6.02 14.91
CA PRO A 233 8.19 -7.10 15.50
C PRO A 233 8.85 -7.96 14.42
N ASP A 234 9.97 -8.61 14.76
CA ASP A 234 10.59 -9.61 13.92
C ASP A 234 9.93 -10.98 14.14
N VAL A 235 9.16 -11.38 13.14
CA VAL A 235 8.27 -12.55 13.07
C VAL A 235 8.16 -13.03 11.62
N THR A 236 7.86 -14.28 11.39
CA THR A 236 7.59 -14.79 10.04
C THR A 236 6.17 -14.48 9.59
N ALA A 237 5.93 -14.60 8.27
CA ALA A 237 4.58 -14.46 7.72
C ALA A 237 3.66 -15.56 8.26
N LYS A 238 4.17 -16.80 8.33
CA LYS A 238 3.46 -17.96 8.88
C LYS A 238 3.02 -17.74 10.34
N GLU A 239 3.90 -17.27 11.21
CA GLU A 239 3.57 -17.00 12.62
C GLU A 239 2.51 -15.91 12.75
N SER A 240 2.66 -14.83 12.00
CA SER A 240 1.71 -13.72 11.99
C SER A 240 0.33 -14.17 11.49
N MET A 241 0.27 -14.94 10.39
CA MET A 241 -0.98 -15.44 9.80
C MET A 241 -1.66 -16.52 10.66
N ALA A 242 -0.91 -17.21 11.52
CA ALA A 242 -1.47 -18.14 12.48
C ALA A 242 -2.22 -17.44 13.64
N ASP A 243 -1.87 -16.18 13.94
CA ASP A 243 -2.49 -15.39 15.00
C ASP A 243 -3.98 -15.14 14.73
N PRO A 244 -4.90 -15.46 15.66
CA PRO A 244 -6.33 -15.16 15.51
C PRO A 244 -6.61 -13.68 15.19
N LEU A 245 -5.81 -12.75 15.72
CA LEU A 245 -5.97 -11.33 15.42
C LEU A 245 -5.72 -11.03 13.94
N PHE A 246 -4.70 -11.65 13.31
CA PHE A 246 -4.45 -11.48 11.88
C PHE A 246 -5.64 -11.96 11.05
N LYS A 247 -6.21 -13.13 11.39
CA LYS A 247 -7.37 -13.69 10.68
C LYS A 247 -8.59 -12.76 10.76
N ALA A 248 -8.85 -12.18 11.93
CA ALA A 248 -9.94 -11.22 12.12
C ALA A 248 -9.70 -9.92 11.32
N VAL A 249 -8.47 -9.41 11.32
CA VAL A 249 -8.08 -8.25 10.51
C VAL A 249 -8.22 -8.52 9.01
N ASP A 250 -7.74 -9.66 8.53
CA ASP A 250 -7.86 -10.02 7.11
C ASP A 250 -9.32 -10.19 6.67
N GLN A 251 -10.18 -10.73 7.54
CA GLN A 251 -11.61 -10.81 7.29
C GLN A 251 -12.25 -9.41 7.18
N LEU A 252 -11.94 -8.51 8.13
CA LEU A 252 -12.41 -7.12 8.11
C LEU A 252 -11.94 -6.39 6.84
N ARG A 253 -10.66 -6.54 6.49
CA ARG A 253 -10.06 -5.98 5.28
C ARG A 253 -10.80 -6.46 4.03
N LYS A 254 -10.99 -7.77 3.85
CA LYS A 254 -11.70 -8.35 2.68
C LYS A 254 -13.12 -7.83 2.56
N PHE A 255 -13.82 -7.73 3.69
CA PHE A 255 -15.17 -7.18 3.71
C PHE A 255 -15.20 -5.71 3.27
N ARG A 256 -14.29 -4.88 3.81
CA ARG A 256 -14.15 -3.47 3.42
C ARG A 256 -13.78 -3.35 1.93
N ALA A 257 -12.83 -4.14 1.44
CA ALA A 257 -12.38 -4.11 0.05
C ALA A 257 -13.55 -4.28 -0.93
N GLY A 258 -14.38 -5.31 -0.75
CA GLY A 258 -15.51 -5.57 -1.63
C GLY A 258 -16.60 -4.50 -1.54
N LYS A 259 -17.04 -4.18 -0.32
CA LYS A 259 -18.19 -3.27 -0.11
C LYS A 259 -17.87 -1.83 -0.48
N TRP A 260 -16.69 -1.32 -0.11
CA TRP A 260 -16.35 0.07 -0.41
C TRP A 260 -15.97 0.28 -1.87
N LEU A 261 -15.31 -0.69 -2.52
CA LEU A 261 -15.02 -0.57 -3.95
C LEU A 261 -16.33 -0.55 -4.78
N ALA A 262 -17.32 -1.36 -4.41
CA ALA A 262 -18.67 -1.29 -5.01
C ALA A 262 -19.39 0.03 -4.71
N TYR A 263 -19.26 0.56 -3.48
CA TYR A 263 -19.82 1.86 -3.10
C TYR A 263 -19.23 3.04 -3.87
N ILE A 264 -17.96 2.94 -4.25
CA ILE A 264 -17.27 3.95 -5.06
C ILE A 264 -17.61 3.80 -6.54
N GLY A 265 -17.78 2.56 -7.02
CA GLY A 265 -17.94 2.23 -8.42
C GLY A 265 -16.62 2.39 -9.20
N TYR A 266 -16.41 1.53 -10.19
CA TYR A 266 -15.19 1.49 -10.98
C TYR A 266 -15.43 0.89 -12.35
N SER A 267 -14.52 1.18 -13.27
CA SER A 267 -14.50 0.56 -14.60
C SER A 267 -13.26 -0.33 -14.74
N ARG A 268 -13.46 -1.58 -15.15
CA ARG A 268 -12.39 -2.51 -15.57
C ARG A 268 -12.84 -3.29 -16.80
N GLU A 269 -13.21 -4.56 -16.63
CA GLU A 269 -13.81 -5.38 -17.70
C GLU A 269 -15.26 -4.98 -17.98
N LYS A 270 -15.95 -4.53 -16.93
CA LYS A 270 -17.28 -3.94 -16.99
C LYS A 270 -17.29 -2.68 -16.14
N VAL A 271 -18.27 -1.82 -16.40
CA VAL A 271 -18.57 -0.69 -15.52
C VAL A 271 -19.38 -1.21 -14.34
N VAL A 272 -18.88 -0.99 -13.13
CA VAL A 272 -19.59 -1.23 -11.88
C VAL A 272 -20.08 0.11 -11.37
N ALA A 273 -21.40 0.34 -11.46
CA ALA A 273 -22.00 1.56 -10.95
C ALA A 273 -21.89 1.64 -9.42
N PRO A 274 -21.74 2.85 -8.83
CA PRO A 274 -21.72 3.02 -7.37
C PRO A 274 -23.00 2.49 -6.71
N THR A 275 -22.88 1.62 -5.71
CA THR A 275 -24.03 1.05 -4.97
C THR A 275 -24.06 1.52 -3.52
N PRO A 276 -25.21 1.80 -2.88
CA PRO A 276 -25.26 2.15 -1.45
C PRO A 276 -24.53 1.12 -0.56
N LEU A 277 -23.96 1.58 0.57
CA LEU A 277 -23.29 0.69 1.53
C LEU A 277 -24.24 -0.32 2.20
N GLY A 278 -25.53 0.00 2.29
CA GLY A 278 -26.52 -0.85 2.96
C GLY A 278 -26.13 -1.10 4.41
N ASP A 279 -26.10 -2.38 4.82
CA ASP A 279 -25.71 -2.83 6.15
C ASP A 279 -24.18 -2.96 6.35
N ALA A 280 -23.36 -2.53 5.38
CA ALA A 280 -21.92 -2.74 5.43
C ALA A 280 -21.26 -2.09 6.65
N GLU A 281 -21.73 -0.92 7.10
CA GLU A 281 -21.17 -0.27 8.29
C GLU A 281 -21.50 -1.04 9.58
N GLU A 282 -22.70 -1.64 9.68
CA GLU A 282 -23.07 -2.50 10.80
C GLU A 282 -22.22 -3.78 10.82
N GLN A 283 -22.02 -4.40 9.66
CA GLN A 283 -21.16 -5.58 9.54
C GLN A 283 -19.69 -5.24 9.85
N VAL A 284 -19.19 -4.08 9.41
CA VAL A 284 -17.87 -3.58 9.80
C VAL A 284 -17.76 -3.39 11.30
N ALA A 285 -18.79 -2.85 11.97
CA ALA A 285 -18.77 -2.70 13.43
C ALA A 285 -18.67 -4.05 14.15
N LYS A 286 -19.38 -5.08 13.67
CA LYS A 286 -19.29 -6.45 14.22
C LYS A 286 -17.91 -7.07 14.03
N LEU A 287 -17.34 -6.95 12.83
CA LEU A 287 -15.99 -7.44 12.53
C LEU A 287 -14.92 -6.68 13.34
N GLN A 288 -15.06 -5.35 13.45
CA GLN A 288 -14.18 -4.51 14.26
C GLN A 288 -14.25 -4.87 15.74
N ALA A 289 -15.43 -5.18 16.29
CA ALA A 289 -15.58 -5.64 17.66
C ALA A 289 -14.78 -6.92 17.93
N LYS A 290 -14.72 -7.84 16.95
CA LYS A 290 -13.87 -9.04 17.07
C LYS A 290 -12.38 -8.72 17.04
N VAL A 291 -11.95 -7.79 16.19
CA VAL A 291 -10.57 -7.28 16.20
C VAL A 291 -10.23 -6.63 17.56
N ASP A 292 -11.14 -5.83 18.11
CA ASP A 292 -10.98 -5.15 19.39
C ASP A 292 -10.91 -6.12 20.58
N GLU A 293 -11.73 -7.16 20.59
CA GLU A 293 -11.68 -8.25 21.56
C GLU A 293 -10.29 -8.93 21.54
N LEU A 294 -9.83 -9.33 20.35
CA LEU A 294 -8.59 -10.10 20.20
C LEU A 294 -7.33 -9.30 20.51
N ARG A 295 -7.29 -8.00 20.17
CA ARG A 295 -6.12 -7.15 20.45
C ARG A 295 -6.01 -6.70 21.90
N ARG A 296 -7.11 -6.73 22.67
CA ARG A 296 -7.13 -6.39 24.11
C ARG A 296 -6.95 -7.60 25.03
N ALA A 297 -7.09 -8.82 24.50
CA ALA A 297 -6.90 -10.06 25.25
C ALA A 297 -5.42 -10.44 25.45
N LYS A 298 -4.48 -9.63 24.98
CA LYS A 298 -3.02 -9.78 25.11
C LYS A 298 -2.44 -8.56 25.80
#